data_AF-A0A4R1PIB0-F1
#
_entry.id   AF-A0A4R1PIB0-F1
#
_cell.length_a   1.000
_cell.length_b   1.000
_cell.length_c   1.000
_cell.angle_alpha   90.00
_cell.angle_beta   90.00
_cell.angle_gamma   90.00
#
_symmetry.space_group_name_H-M   'P 1'
#
loop_
_entity.id
_entity.type
_entity.pdbx_description
1 polymer ?
#
loop_
_entity_poly.entity_id
_entity_poly.type
_entity_poly.pdbx_seq_one_letter_code
_entity_poly.pdbx_strand_id
1 'polypeptide(L)'
;MGAFPAVSLEQAIQARDEARTMLKAGTDPSAARKAEREANMPQRQRANTLRLVLSQENALTIETPRQVLRLTPEQTAAVRSFLLAADPESNGHAPD
;
A
#
# COMPACT_ATOMS: atom_id res chain seq x y z
N MET A 1 0.49 24.24 2.32
CA MET A 1 0.55 25.10 1.12
C MET A 1 0.78 24.16 -0.06
N GLY A 2 -0.25 23.87 -0.84
CA GLY A 2 -0.14 23.06 -2.06
C GLY A 2 0.12 23.94 -3.28
N ALA A 3 0.25 23.32 -4.46
CA ALA A 3 0.45 24.02 -5.72
C ALA A 3 -0.87 24.26 -6.46
N PHE A 4 -1.05 25.44 -7.06
CA PHE A 4 -2.16 25.70 -7.98
C PHE A 4 -2.00 24.83 -9.25
N PRO A 5 -3.08 24.26 -9.81
CA PRO A 5 -4.51 24.47 -9.50
C PRO A 5 -5.10 23.50 -8.47
N ALA A 6 -4.29 22.61 -7.88
CA ALA A 6 -4.78 21.62 -6.93
C ALA A 6 -5.29 22.22 -5.60
N VAL A 7 -4.93 23.47 -5.31
CA VAL A 7 -5.41 24.25 -4.15
C VAL A 7 -5.92 25.60 -4.63
N SER A 8 -7.16 25.95 -4.27
CA SER A 8 -7.73 27.26 -4.59
C SER A 8 -7.13 28.37 -3.70
N LEU A 9 -7.24 29.62 -4.15
CA LEU A 9 -6.73 30.77 -3.38
C LEU A 9 -7.40 30.87 -2.01
N GLU A 10 -8.69 30.60 -1.92
CA GLU A 10 -9.46 30.59 -0.67
C GLU A 10 -8.95 29.51 0.29
N GLN A 11 -8.69 28.30 -0.22
CA GLN A 11 -8.09 27.21 0.56
C GLN A 11 -6.68 27.56 1.05
N ALA A 12 -5.89 28.28 0.24
CA ALA A 12 -4.56 28.72 0.64
C ALA A 12 -4.61 29.80 1.75
N ILE A 13 -5.59 30.72 1.68
CA ILE A 13 -5.82 31.74 2.72
C ILE A 13 -6.25 31.08 4.02
N GLN A 14 -7.21 30.16 3.96
CA GLN A 14 -7.70 29.42 5.14
C GLN A 14 -6.56 28.65 5.82
N ALA A 15 -5.77 27.90 5.05
CA ALA A 15 -4.63 27.13 5.57
C ALA A 15 -3.50 28.01 6.14
N ARG A 16 -3.40 29.28 5.70
CA ARG A 16 -2.48 30.26 6.26
C ARG A 16 -2.97 30.73 7.62
N ASP A 17 -4.25 31.07 7.71
CA ASP A 17 -4.82 31.64 8.92
C ASP A 17 -4.84 30.61 10.04
N GLU A 18 -5.19 29.36 9.75
CA GLU A 18 -5.08 28.22 10.68
C GLU A 18 -3.66 28.02 11.21
N ALA A 19 -2.65 28.11 10.33
CA ALA A 19 -1.26 28.00 10.74
C ALA A 19 -0.86 29.17 11.66
N ARG A 20 -1.37 30.37 11.42
CA ARG A 20 -1.14 31.54 12.29
C ARG A 20 -1.83 31.37 13.64
N THR A 21 -3.02 30.79 13.70
CA THR A 21 -3.72 30.50 14.97
C THR A 21 -2.95 29.46 15.78
N MET A 22 -2.45 28.40 15.13
CA MET A 22 -1.61 27.38 15.79
C MET A 22 -0.32 27.97 16.35
N LEU A 23 0.38 28.81 15.57
CA LEU A 23 1.57 29.52 16.05
C LEU A 23 1.27 30.43 17.24
N LYS A 24 0.13 31.14 17.22
CA LYS A 24 -0.30 32.01 18.34
C LYS A 24 -0.62 31.20 19.60
N ALA A 25 -1.09 29.97 19.44
CA ALA A 25 -1.34 29.02 20.54
C ALA A 25 -0.05 28.33 21.04
N GLY A 26 1.12 28.64 20.46
CA GLY A 26 2.40 28.01 20.80
C GLY A 26 2.61 26.62 20.19
N THR A 27 1.73 26.20 19.29
CA THR A 27 1.80 24.90 18.60
C THR A 27 2.46 25.08 17.24
N ASP A 28 3.54 24.32 16.96
CA ASP A 28 4.18 24.35 15.64
C ASP A 28 3.28 23.65 14.59
N PRO A 29 2.75 24.39 13.58
CA PRO A 29 1.90 23.81 12.53
C PRO A 29 2.66 22.84 11.63
N SER A 30 3.99 22.88 11.60
CA SER A 30 4.81 21.97 10.80
C SER A 30 4.83 20.56 11.40
N ALA A 31 4.88 20.46 12.73
CA ALA A 31 4.83 19.18 13.44
C ALA A 31 3.46 18.49 13.27
N ALA A 32 2.37 19.25 13.39
CA ALA A 32 1.01 18.75 13.16
C ALA A 32 0.83 18.21 11.73
N ARG A 33 1.27 18.98 10.73
CA ARG A 33 1.23 18.53 9.32
C ARG A 33 2.13 17.33 9.03
N LYS A 34 3.25 17.20 9.74
CA LYS A 34 4.14 16.05 9.60
C LYS A 34 3.47 14.78 10.13
N ALA A 35 2.83 14.87 11.30
CA ALA A 35 2.06 13.75 11.87
C ALA A 35 0.86 13.36 10.97
N GLU A 36 0.15 14.34 10.40
CA GLU A 36 -0.93 14.06 9.44
C GLU A 36 -0.43 13.41 8.14
N ARG A 37 0.76 13.80 7.65
CA ARG A 37 1.39 13.14 6.49
C ARG A 37 1.87 11.73 6.82
N GLU A 38 2.34 11.48 8.03
CA GLU A 38 2.71 10.14 8.49
C GLU A 38 1.47 9.25 8.62
N ALA A 39 0.35 9.79 9.09
CA ALA A 39 -0.92 9.08 9.18
C ALA A 39 -1.59 8.83 7.80
N ASN A 40 -1.47 9.77 6.87
CA ASN A 40 -2.00 9.63 5.50
C ASN A 40 -0.99 9.08 4.50
N MET A 41 0.21 8.68 4.93
CA MET A 41 1.15 7.99 4.04
C MET A 41 0.54 6.63 3.69
N PRO A 42 0.14 6.38 2.44
CA PRO A 42 -0.60 5.17 2.09
C PRO A 42 0.36 3.98 2.14
N GLN A 43 0.51 3.31 3.28
CA GLN A 43 1.13 1.99 3.43
C GLN A 43 2.48 1.79 2.68
N ARG A 44 3.18 2.87 2.28
CA ARG A 44 4.25 2.79 1.28
C ARG A 44 5.59 2.44 1.92
N GLN A 45 5.65 2.56 3.25
CA GLN A 45 6.78 2.14 4.07
C GLN A 45 6.74 0.66 4.46
N ARG A 46 5.82 -0.16 3.92
CA ARG A 46 5.95 -1.63 3.92
C ARG A 46 6.89 -2.10 2.80
N ALA A 47 8.02 -1.41 2.64
CA ALA A 47 9.02 -1.56 1.59
C ALA A 47 9.84 -2.88 1.65
N ASN A 48 9.24 -3.96 2.14
CA ASN A 48 9.78 -5.31 2.08
C ASN A 48 8.69 -6.38 1.84
N THR A 49 7.48 -5.96 1.48
CA THR A 49 6.33 -6.87 1.41
C THR A 49 6.26 -7.48 0.02
N LEU A 50 6.76 -8.72 -0.10
CA LEU A 50 6.34 -9.64 -1.16
C LEU A 50 4.83 -9.53 -1.32
N ARG A 51 4.35 -9.07 -2.49
CA ARG A 51 2.93 -8.93 -2.78
C ARG A 51 2.52 -9.88 -3.89
N LEU A 52 1.50 -10.68 -3.60
CA LEU A 52 0.90 -11.61 -4.55
C LEU A 52 -0.46 -11.06 -4.97
N VAL A 53 -0.69 -10.92 -6.26
CA VAL A 53 -1.96 -10.45 -6.84
C VAL A 53 -2.42 -11.46 -7.88
N LEU A 54 -3.62 -12.01 -7.69
CA LEU A 54 -4.27 -12.89 -8.66
C LEU A 54 -5.27 -12.07 -9.49
N SER A 55 -5.22 -12.18 -10.81
CA SER A 55 -6.22 -11.57 -11.70
C SER A 55 -7.47 -12.45 -11.81
N GLN A 56 -8.55 -11.85 -12.35
CA GLN A 56 -9.79 -12.57 -12.71
C GLN A 56 -9.56 -13.64 -13.79
N GLU A 57 -8.45 -13.56 -14.52
CA GLU A 57 -8.03 -14.51 -15.57
C GLU A 57 -7.04 -15.55 -15.04
N ASN A 58 -6.89 -15.67 -13.72
CA ASN A 58 -5.96 -16.58 -13.05
C ASN A 58 -4.47 -16.31 -13.36
N ALA A 59 -4.13 -15.11 -13.81
CA ALA A 59 -2.72 -14.69 -13.91
C ALA A 59 -2.22 -14.28 -12.53
N LEU A 60 -1.05 -14.79 -12.12
CA LEU A 60 -0.43 -14.46 -10.84
C LEU A 60 0.68 -13.43 -11.05
N THR A 61 0.55 -12.28 -10.40
CA THR A 61 1.61 -11.27 -10.34
C THR A 61 2.28 -11.31 -8.98
N ILE A 62 3.60 -11.51 -8.98
CA ILE A 62 4.45 -11.50 -7.80
C ILE A 62 5.28 -10.21 -7.85
N GLU A 63 4.94 -9.25 -7.00
CA GLU A 63 5.69 -8.02 -6.84
C GLU A 63 6.69 -8.19 -5.70
N THR A 64 7.97 -8.13 -6.04
CA THR A 64 9.08 -8.02 -5.08
C THR A 64 9.73 -6.65 -5.22
N PRO A 65 10.52 -6.18 -4.23
CA PRO A 65 11.20 -4.88 -4.34
C PRO A 65 12.12 -4.76 -5.57
N ARG A 66 12.59 -5.90 -6.10
CA ARG A 66 13.61 -5.96 -7.15
C ARG A 66 13.07 -6.39 -8.52
N GLN A 67 11.91 -7.03 -8.56
CA GLN A 67 11.32 -7.56 -9.78
C GLN A 67 9.80 -7.74 -9.67
N VAL A 68 9.12 -7.58 -10.80
CA VAL A 68 7.72 -7.96 -10.96
C VAL A 68 7.69 -9.17 -11.88
N LEU A 69 7.27 -10.32 -11.35
CA LEU A 69 7.01 -11.51 -12.15
C LEU A 69 5.52 -11.59 -12.49
N ARG A 70 5.21 -11.73 -13.78
CA ARG A 70 3.86 -12.01 -14.26
C ARG A 70 3.83 -13.41 -14.81
N LEU A 71 3.00 -14.25 -14.21
CA LEU A 71 2.80 -15.62 -14.63
C LEU A 71 1.56 -15.70 -15.51
N THR A 72 1.67 -16.42 -16.62
CA THR A 72 0.51 -16.76 -17.45
C THR A 72 -0.42 -17.70 -16.69
N PRO A 73 -1.68 -17.87 -17.10
CA PRO A 73 -2.61 -18.78 -16.43
C PRO A 73 -2.08 -20.22 -16.35
N GLU A 74 -1.42 -20.71 -17.39
CA GLU A 74 -0.79 -22.05 -17.43
C GLU A 74 0.36 -22.17 -16.42
N GLN A 75 1.21 -21.14 -16.33
CA GLN A 75 2.30 -21.09 -15.36
C GLN A 75 1.77 -21.00 -13.93
N THR A 76 0.71 -20.22 -13.69
CA THR A 76 0.02 -20.17 -12.40
C THR A 76 -0.52 -21.54 -12.00
N ALA A 77 -1.08 -22.30 -12.95
CA ALA A 77 -1.60 -23.64 -12.68
C ALA A 77 -0.47 -24.61 -12.27
N ALA A 78 0.69 -24.55 -12.93
CA ALA A 78 1.86 -25.34 -12.59
C ALA A 78 2.43 -24.99 -11.19
N VAL A 79 2.50 -23.71 -10.84
CA VAL A 79 2.92 -23.29 -9.50
C VAL A 79 1.94 -23.77 -8.44
N ARG A 80 0.63 -23.71 -8.73
CA ARG A 80 -0.41 -24.18 -7.80
C ARG A 80 -0.34 -25.68 -7.57
N SER A 81 -0.17 -26.49 -8.62
CA SER A 81 -0.03 -27.95 -8.48
C SER A 81 1.24 -28.32 -7.72
N PHE A 82 2.34 -27.60 -7.96
CA PHE A 82 3.58 -27.79 -7.21
C PHE A 82 3.41 -27.49 -5.72
N LEU A 83 2.78 -26.37 -5.36
CA LEU A 83 2.53 -26.01 -3.96
C LEU A 83 1.62 -27.03 -3.26
N LEU A 84 0.54 -27.47 -3.93
CA LEU A 84 -0.36 -28.50 -3.39
C LEU A 84 0.32 -29.84 -3.17
N ALA A 85 1.28 -30.21 -4.02
CA ALA A 85 2.07 -31.43 -3.84
C ALA A 85 3.17 -31.28 -2.76
N ALA A 86 3.57 -30.04 -2.45
CA ALA A 86 4.60 -29.72 -1.47
C ALA A 86 4.06 -29.53 -0.05
N ASP A 87 2.73 -29.59 0.16
CA ASP A 87 2.06 -29.62 1.46
C ASP A 87 2.04 -31.05 2.03
N PRO A 88 2.94 -31.44 2.96
CA PRO A 88 2.94 -32.79 3.53
C PRO A 88 1.76 -33.06 4.48
N GLU A 89 1.04 -32.03 4.94
CA GLU A 89 0.00 -32.17 5.98
C GLU A 89 -1.43 -32.39 5.44
N SER A 90 -1.65 -32.32 4.12
CA SER A 90 -2.96 -32.58 3.50
C SER A 90 -3.16 -34.05 3.06
N ASN A 91 -2.08 -34.84 3.02
CA ASN A 91 -2.12 -36.24 2.57
C ASN A 91 -2.53 -37.26 3.67
N GLY A 92 -2.99 -36.80 4.84
CA GLY A 92 -3.20 -37.63 6.02
C GLY A 92 -4.61 -37.67 6.64
N HIS A 93 -5.59 -36.94 6.11
CA HIS A 93 -6.96 -37.01 6.65
C HIS A 93 -7.85 -37.94 5.81
N ALA A 94 -7.77 -39.24 6.13
CA ALA A 94 -8.82 -40.18 5.77
C ALA A 94 -10.08 -39.83 6.60
N PRO A 95 -11.24 -39.56 5.98
CA PRO A 95 -12.50 -39.57 6.70
C PRO A 95 -12.86 -41.02 7.01
N ASP A 96 -13.11 -41.30 8.29
CA ASP A 96 -13.74 -42.52 8.81
C ASP A 96 -15.18 -42.65 8.30
#